data_AF-A0A2G9PFM0-F1
#
_entry.id   AF-A0A2G9PFM0-F1
#
_cell.length_a   1.000
_cell.length_b   1.000
_cell.length_c   1.000
_cell.angle_alpha   90.00
_cell.angle_beta   90.00
_cell.angle_gamma   90.00
#
_symmetry.space_group_name_H-M   'P 1'
#
loop_
_entity.id
_entity.type
_entity.pdbx_description
1 polymer ?
#
loop_
_entity_poly.entity_id
_entity_poly.type
_entity_poly.pdbx_seq_one_letter_code
_entity_poly.pdbx_strand_id
1 'polypeptide(L)' 'MAKKTKSELKCDRCGGDSQYLEYCDYCKRKCCMKCVKSSKRASKTKRAIICKDCWGKLPVRTKYKRA' A
#
# COMPACT_ATOMS: atom_id res chain seq x y z
N MET A 1 27.18 -19.01 2.35
CA MET A 1 26.84 -18.03 1.30
C MET A 1 25.33 -17.88 1.23
N ALA A 2 24.78 -16.70 1.50
CA ALA A 2 23.35 -16.40 1.29
C ALA A 2 23.24 -15.03 0.60
N LYS A 3 23.22 -15.03 -0.73
CA LYS A 3 22.99 -13.82 -1.53
C LYS A 3 21.51 -13.45 -1.41
N LYS A 4 21.14 -12.57 -0.46
CA LYS A 4 19.79 -11.98 -0.43
C LYS A 4 19.66 -11.02 -1.61
N THR A 5 18.76 -11.37 -2.51
CA THR A 5 18.45 -10.69 -3.76
C THR A 5 17.95 -9.27 -3.52
N LYS A 6 18.70 -8.32 -4.07
CA LYS A 6 18.48 -6.87 -4.06
C LYS A 6 17.28 -6.50 -4.95
N SER A 7 16.05 -6.82 -4.53
CA SER A 7 14.84 -6.48 -5.29
C SER A 7 13.60 -6.17 -4.45
N GLU A 8 13.69 -6.16 -3.12
CA GLU A 8 12.50 -6.10 -2.26
C GLU A 8 11.91 -4.69 -2.03
N LEU A 9 12.58 -3.64 -2.50
CA LEU A 9 12.24 -2.25 -2.23
C LEU A 9 11.56 -1.52 -3.41
N LYS A 10 11.03 -2.26 -4.39
CA LYS A 10 10.35 -1.65 -5.55
C LYS A 10 8.84 -1.51 -5.33
N CYS A 11 8.32 -0.33 -5.61
CA CYS A 11 6.88 -0.07 -5.60
C CYS A 11 6.22 -0.72 -6.82
N ASP A 12 5.21 -1.55 -6.61
CA ASP A 12 4.49 -2.27 -7.65
C ASP A 12 3.68 -1.32 -8.56
N ARG A 13 3.32 -0.14 -8.05
CA ARG A 13 2.54 0.83 -8.80
C ARG A 13 3.37 1.72 -9.72
N CYS A 14 4.42 2.34 -9.18
CA CYS A 14 5.20 3.33 -9.92
C CYS A 14 6.55 2.79 -10.40
N GLY A 15 6.89 1.55 -10.04
CA GLY A 15 8.19 0.96 -10.36
C GLY A 15 9.37 1.67 -9.68
N GLY A 16 9.12 2.60 -8.76
CA GLY A 16 10.18 3.34 -8.08
C GLY A 16 10.75 2.55 -6.90
N ASP A 17 12.04 2.64 -6.69
CA ASP A 17 12.71 2.13 -5.51
C ASP A 17 12.35 2.99 -4.28
N SER A 18 12.09 2.36 -3.15
CA SER A 18 11.68 3.01 -1.91
C SER A 18 12.07 2.16 -0.71
N GLN A 19 12.79 2.78 0.22
CA GLN A 19 13.21 2.14 1.48
C GLN A 19 12.03 1.68 2.34
N TYR A 20 10.89 2.33 2.22
CA TYR A 20 9.66 2.01 2.94
C TYR A 20 8.52 1.73 1.95
N LEU A 21 8.01 0.50 2.00
CA LEU A 21 6.86 0.04 1.25
C LEU A 21 5.78 -0.43 2.21
N GLU A 22 4.54 -0.03 1.94
CA GLU A 22 3.36 -0.53 2.65
C GLU A 22 2.43 -1.28 1.68
N TYR A 23 1.70 -2.26 2.21
CA TYR A 23 0.75 -3.02 1.42
C TYR A 23 -0.60 -2.31 1.41
N CYS A 24 -1.20 -2.18 0.24
CA CYS A 24 -2.59 -1.74 0.14
C CYS A 24 -3.51 -2.86 0.64
N ASP A 25 -4.40 -2.57 1.58
CA ASP A 25 -5.31 -3.57 2.18
C ASP A 25 -6.31 -4.15 1.17
N TYR A 26 -6.57 -3.42 0.07
CA TYR A 26 -7.56 -3.78 -0.94
C TYR A 26 -6.99 -4.53 -2.13
N CYS A 27 -5.91 -4.02 -2.74
CA CYS A 27 -5.29 -4.67 -3.90
C CYS A 27 -4.06 -5.52 -3.53
N LYS A 28 -3.64 -5.52 -2.27
CA LYS A 28 -2.49 -6.27 -1.74
C LYS A 28 -1.15 -6.00 -2.44
N ARG A 29 -1.07 -4.94 -3.25
CA ARG A 29 0.16 -4.51 -3.93
C ARG A 29 1.06 -3.72 -2.99
N LYS A 30 2.38 -3.90 -3.11
CA LYS A 30 3.40 -3.10 -2.42
C LYS A 30 3.42 -1.69 -2.99
N CYS A 31 3.13 -0.70 -2.17
CA CYS A 31 3.11 0.70 -2.56
C CYS A 31 4.12 1.49 -1.73
N CYS A 32 4.92 2.33 -2.38
CA CYS A 32 5.68 3.35 -1.67
C CYS A 32 4.73 4.38 -1.04
N MET A 33 5.24 5.12 -0.05
CA MET A 33 4.50 6.18 0.63
C MET A 33 3.90 7.22 -0.33
N LYS A 34 4.54 7.49 -1.47
CA LYS A 34 4.02 8.40 -2.51
C LYS A 34 2.81 7.82 -3.26
N CYS A 35 2.71 6.50 -3.36
CA CYS A 35 1.64 5.77 -4.04
C CYS A 35 0.47 5.42 -3.11
N VAL A 36 0.70 5.45 -1.80
CA VAL A 36 -0.35 5.47 -0.78
C VAL A 36 -1.13 6.77 -0.90
N LYS A 37 -2.46 6.70 -0.88
CA LYS A 37 -3.33 7.89 -0.91
C LYS A 37 -3.69 8.34 0.50
N SER A 38 -4.08 7.38 1.33
CA SER A 38 -4.49 7.60 2.69
C SER A 38 -4.20 6.35 3.49
N SER A 39 -3.92 6.54 4.77
CA SER A 39 -3.83 5.49 5.76
C SER A 39 -4.62 5.93 6.97
N LYS A 40 -5.40 5.03 7.57
CA LYS A 40 -6.12 5.30 8.81
C LYS A 40 -5.98 4.14 9.77
N ARG A 41 -6.15 4.42 11.06
CA ARG A 41 -6.15 3.39 12.09
C ARG A 41 -7.57 2.84 12.19
N ALA A 42 -7.77 1.60 11.74
CA ALA A 42 -9.06 0.90 11.81
C ALA A 42 -9.30 0.30 13.21
N SER A 43 -8.23 -0.04 13.93
CA SER A 43 -8.28 -0.52 15.31
C SER A 43 -6.96 -0.21 16.03
N LYS A 44 -6.89 -0.40 17.36
CA LYS A 44 -5.67 -0.13 18.16
C LYS A 44 -4.41 -0.83 17.59
N THR A 45 -4.60 -1.97 16.94
CA THR A 45 -3.54 -2.80 16.34
C THR A 45 -3.55 -2.83 14.81
N LYS A 46 -4.58 -2.30 14.14
CA LYS A 46 -4.75 -2.42 12.67
C LYS A 46 -4.74 -1.06 12.00
N ARG A 47 -3.83 -0.89 11.04
CA ARG A 47 -3.76 0.27 10.15
C ARG A 47 -4.22 -0.14 8.76
N ALA A 48 -5.30 0.46 8.29
CA ALA A 48 -5.81 0.26 6.94
C ALA A 48 -5.14 1.26 5.99
N ILE A 49 -4.64 0.77 4.86
CA ILE A 49 -3.89 1.56 3.89
C ILE A 49 -4.54 1.39 2.52
N ILE A 50 -4.77 2.51 1.83
CA ILE A 50 -5.33 2.51 0.48
C ILE A 50 -4.40 3.24 -0.48
N CYS A 51 -4.05 2.59 -1.59
CA CYS A 51 -3.27 3.20 -2.66
C CYS A 51 -4.15 4.13 -3.53
N LYS A 52 -3.54 5.09 -4.25
CA LYS A 52 -4.33 6.03 -5.10
C LYS A 52 -5.08 5.33 -6.25
N ASP A 53 -4.70 4.11 -6.64
CA ASP A 53 -5.40 3.33 -7.68
C ASP A 53 -6.74 2.82 -7.13
N CYS A 54 -6.69 2.20 -5.95
CA CYS A 54 -7.88 1.76 -5.22
C CYS A 54 -8.76 2.94 -4.80
N TRP A 55 -8.18 4.11 -4.56
CA TRP A 55 -8.95 5.32 -4.26
C TRP A 55 -9.83 5.78 -5.43
N GLY A 56 -9.39 5.57 -6.68
CA GLY A 56 -10.19 5.88 -7.88
C GLY A 56 -11.37 4.94 -8.06
N LYS A 57 -11.32 3.73 -7.50
CA LYS A 57 -12.41 2.75 -7.56
C LYS A 57 -13.44 3.04 -6.47
N LEU A 58 -14.58 3.62 -6.86
CA LEU A 58 -15.71 3.92 -5.97
C LEU A 58 -16.06 2.80 -4.98
N PRO A 59 -16.22 1.52 -5.37
CA PRO A 59 -16.59 0.47 -4.41
C PRO A 59 -15.53 0.25 -3.33
N VAL A 60 -14.26 0.39 -3.69
CA VAL A 60 -13.12 0.21 -2.78
C VAL A 60 -12.99 1.41 -1.85
N ARG A 61 -13.13 2.62 -2.40
CA ARG A 61 -13.12 3.88 -1.61
C ARG A 61 -14.23 3.91 -0.57
N THR A 62 -15.44 3.46 -0.92
CA THR A 62 -16.57 3.40 0.03
C THR A 62 -16.30 2.39 1.14
N LYS A 63 -15.76 1.21 0.81
CA LYS A 63 -15.32 0.22 1.82
C LYS A 63 -14.26 0.81 2.76
N TYR A 64 -13.28 1.53 2.23
CA TYR A 64 -12.27 2.21 3.05
C TYR A 64 -12.83 3.31 3.93
N LYS A 65 -13.83 4.06 3.48
CA LYS A 65 -14.44 5.09 4.33
C LYS A 65 -15.28 4.48 5.45
N ARG A 66 -15.96 3.37 5.20
CA ARG A 66 -16.83 2.67 6.17
C ARG A 66 -16.08 1.79 7.17
N ALA A 67 -14.91 1.27 6.80
CA ALA A 67 -14.01 0.50 7.70
C ALA A 67 -13.41 1.37 8.82
#